data_AF-A0A2G6GPN7-F1
#
_entry.id   AF-A0A2G6GPN7-F1
#
_cell.length_a   1.000
_cell.length_b   1.000
_cell.length_c   1.000
_cell.angle_alpha   90.00
_cell.angle_beta   90.00
_cell.angle_gamma   90.00
#
_symmetry.space_group_name_H-M   'P 1'
#
loop_
_entity.id
_entity.type
_entity.pdbx_description
1 polymer ?
#
loop_
_entity_poly.entity_id
_entity_poly.type
_entity_poly.pdbx_seq_one_letter_code
_entity_poly.pdbx_strand_id
1 'polypeptide(L)'
;GVDGGVFPFVPELNWNLDHMGPFRIPAKGDVVQLNIKNLPFYKRIIADYEGNTLKVEGDKIFINGKEADSYTIKMNYYWAMGDNRHNSADSRFWGFVPEDHVEGKAWMIWMSKKPEGGIRWNRLFKFVHK
;
A
#
# COMPACT_ATOMS: atom_id res chain seq x y z
N GLY A 1 17.04 -12.98 6.85
CA GLY A 1 17.88 -11.82 6.56
C GLY A 1 17.05 -10.58 6.78
N VAL A 2 17.65 -9.50 7.27
CA VAL A 2 17.01 -8.18 7.28
C VAL A 2 16.99 -7.75 5.82
N ASP A 3 15.82 -7.75 5.20
CA ASP A 3 15.71 -7.47 3.78
C ASP A 3 14.99 -6.14 3.63
N GLY A 4 15.76 -5.05 3.53
CA GLY A 4 15.26 -3.70 3.28
C GLY A 4 14.59 -3.53 1.90
N GLY A 5 14.36 -4.63 1.17
CA GLY A 5 13.67 -4.70 -0.11
C GLY A 5 12.15 -4.76 -0.03
N VAL A 6 11.55 -4.56 1.15
CA VAL A 6 10.10 -4.44 1.31
C VAL A 6 9.69 -3.02 1.64
N PHE A 7 8.51 -2.60 1.17
CA PHE A 7 7.89 -1.33 1.52
C PHE A 7 7.86 -1.14 3.05
N PRO A 8 8.18 0.05 3.58
CA PRO A 8 8.46 1.32 2.89
C PRO A 8 9.95 1.52 2.51
N PHE A 9 10.75 0.45 2.45
CA PHE A 9 12.18 0.45 2.16
C PHE A 9 13.02 1.20 3.19
N VAL A 10 12.67 0.99 4.47
CA VAL A 10 13.35 1.59 5.64
C VAL A 10 14.04 0.45 6.41
N PRO A 11 15.36 0.25 6.24
CA PRO A 11 16.09 -0.85 6.88
C PRO A 11 15.95 -0.89 8.40
N GLU A 12 15.79 0.27 9.05
CA GLU A 12 15.66 0.43 10.50
C GLU A 12 14.40 -0.23 11.07
N LEU A 13 13.38 -0.46 10.24
CA LEU A 13 12.18 -1.19 10.65
C LEU A 13 12.46 -2.68 10.84
N ASN A 14 13.57 -3.20 10.31
CA ASN A 14 13.91 -4.62 10.29
C ASN A 14 12.82 -5.51 9.69
N TRP A 15 12.01 -4.95 8.78
CA TRP A 15 10.95 -5.69 8.10
C TRP A 15 11.52 -6.59 7.01
N ASN A 16 10.80 -7.66 6.71
CA ASN A 16 11.06 -8.53 5.59
C ASN A 16 9.74 -9.06 5.01
N LEU A 17 9.82 -9.90 3.97
CA LEU A 17 8.68 -10.46 3.25
C LEU A 17 7.66 -11.17 4.17
N ASP A 18 8.15 -11.83 5.22
CA ASP A 18 7.34 -12.64 6.13
C ASP A 18 6.89 -11.84 7.34
N HIS A 19 7.74 -10.92 7.82
CA HIS A 19 7.55 -10.15 9.04
C HIS A 19 7.54 -8.65 8.74
N MET A 20 6.34 -8.12 8.53
CA MET A 20 6.07 -6.68 8.53
C MET A 20 5.35 -6.28 9.82
N GLY A 21 5.72 -5.12 10.36
CA GLY A 21 5.01 -4.51 11.48
C GLY A 21 3.68 -3.88 11.08
N PRO A 22 2.88 -3.44 12.06
CA PRO A 22 1.62 -2.77 11.79
C PRO A 22 1.86 -1.40 11.14
N PHE A 23 1.04 -1.05 10.16
CA PHE A 23 0.94 0.28 9.60
C PHE A 23 -0.51 0.57 9.23
N ARG A 24 -0.84 1.85 9.12
CA ARG A 24 -2.17 2.30 8.73
C ARG A 24 -2.23 2.51 7.22
N ILE A 25 -3.29 2.01 6.60
CA ILE A 25 -3.63 2.33 5.21
C ILE A 25 -4.36 3.67 5.22
N PRO A 26 -3.89 4.70 4.50
CA PRO A 26 -4.54 6.00 4.48
C PRO A 26 -5.83 5.97 3.66
N ALA A 27 -6.84 6.69 4.14
CA ALA A 27 -8.10 6.89 3.44
C ALA A 27 -8.25 8.34 2.96
N LYS A 28 -9.12 8.57 1.98
CA LYS A 28 -9.44 9.92 1.51
C LYS A 28 -9.93 10.80 2.66
N GLY A 29 -9.34 11.99 2.79
CA GLY A 29 -9.63 12.94 3.84
C GLY A 29 -8.83 12.73 5.14
N ASP A 30 -8.04 11.65 5.26
CA ASP A 30 -7.14 11.48 6.39
C ASP A 30 -6.07 12.59 6.39
N VAL A 31 -5.85 13.20 7.55
CA VAL A 31 -4.74 14.12 7.78
C VAL A 31 -3.61 13.35 8.46
N VAL A 32 -2.50 13.18 7.74
CA VAL A 32 -1.30 12.52 8.25
C VAL A 32 -0.27 13.56 8.65
N GLN A 33 0.27 13.43 9.86
CA GLN A 33 1.42 14.22 10.30
C GLN A 33 2.67 13.68 9.62
N LEU A 34 3.50 14.54 9.05
CA LEU A 34 4.70 14.18 8.30
C LEU A 34 5.95 14.43 9.12
N ASN A 35 6.86 13.46 9.08
CA ASN A 35 8.22 13.57 9.59
C ASN A 35 9.12 12.65 8.78
N ILE A 36 10.44 12.80 8.94
CA ILE A 36 11.42 12.03 8.17
C ILE A 36 11.23 10.52 8.33
N LYS A 37 10.78 10.05 9.50
CA LYS A 37 10.61 8.61 9.79
C LYS A 37 9.40 7.99 9.09
N ASN A 38 8.31 8.74 8.93
CA ASN A 38 7.08 8.22 8.32
C ASN A 38 6.91 8.66 6.86
N LEU A 39 7.67 9.64 6.39
CA LEU A 39 7.63 10.10 5.01
C LEU A 39 7.81 8.97 3.98
N PRO A 40 8.66 7.94 4.21
CA PRO A 40 8.78 6.81 3.27
C PRO A 40 7.45 6.10 2.97
N PHE A 41 6.51 6.07 3.92
CA PHE A 41 5.18 5.48 3.69
C PHE A 41 4.30 6.32 2.75
N TYR A 42 4.44 7.65 2.81
CA TYR A 42 3.55 8.59 2.12
C TYR A 42 4.18 9.26 0.90
N LYS A 43 5.50 9.13 0.70
CA LYS A 43 6.24 9.78 -0.40
C LYS A 43 5.61 9.50 -1.76
N ARG A 44 5.33 8.22 -2.05
CA ARG A 44 4.73 7.79 -3.32
C ARG A 44 3.29 8.29 -3.49
N ILE A 45 2.53 8.33 -2.38
CA ILE A 45 1.18 8.92 -2.35
C ILE A 45 1.24 10.38 -2.75
N ILE A 46 2.06 11.17 -2.06
CA ILE A 46 2.11 12.62 -2.23
C ILE A 46 2.66 12.98 -3.62
N ALA A 47 3.76 12.34 -4.03
CA ALA A 47 4.49 12.70 -5.24
C ALA A 47 3.92 12.07 -6.51
N ASP A 48 3.84 10.74 -6.53
CA ASP A 48 3.58 10.00 -7.77
C ASP A 48 2.09 9.87 -8.04
N TYR A 49 1.28 9.61 -6.99
CA TYR A 49 -0.15 9.36 -7.16
C TYR A 49 -1.00 10.63 -7.08
N GLU A 50 -0.69 11.54 -6.16
CA GLU A 50 -1.45 12.80 -5.98
C GLU A 50 -0.78 14.02 -6.65
N GLY A 51 0.32 13.79 -7.36
CA GLY A 51 0.94 14.74 -8.29
C GLY A 51 1.55 15.98 -7.66
N ASN A 52 1.96 15.94 -6.39
CA ASN A 52 2.61 17.08 -5.75
C ASN A 52 4.13 17.00 -5.90
N THR A 53 4.81 18.14 -5.85
CA THR A 53 6.27 18.11 -5.69
C THR A 53 6.63 17.93 -4.22
N LEU A 54 7.54 17.00 -3.93
CA LEU A 54 8.02 16.73 -2.58
C LEU A 54 9.53 16.96 -2.49
N LYS A 55 9.96 17.80 -1.56
CA LYS A 55 11.39 18.06 -1.28
C LYS A 55 11.65 17.91 0.22
N VAL A 56 12.81 17.37 0.56
CA VAL A 56 13.29 17.29 1.94
C VAL A 56 14.60 18.08 2.03
N GLU A 57 14.67 19.02 2.97
CA GLU A 57 15.87 19.81 3.26
C GLU A 57 16.17 19.72 4.77
N GLY A 58 17.17 18.92 5.14
CA GLY A 58 17.41 18.58 6.54
C GLY A 58 16.20 17.85 7.13
N ASP A 59 15.65 18.40 8.21
CA ASP A 59 14.46 17.86 8.89
C ASP A 59 13.14 18.46 8.38
N LYS A 60 13.19 19.36 7.39
CA LYS A 60 12.02 20.04 6.86
C LYS A 60 11.51 19.36 5.59
N ILE A 61 10.19 19.22 5.50
CA ILE A 61 9.49 18.64 4.36
C ILE A 61 8.75 19.77 3.65
N PHE A 62 8.89 19.83 2.34
CA PHE A 62 8.23 20.80 1.49
C PHE A 62 7.33 20.10 0.48
N ILE A 63 6.07 20.53 0.40
CA ILE A 63 5.09 20.08 -0.58
C ILE A 63 4.70 21.27 -1.44
N ASN A 64 4.88 21.17 -2.76
CA ASN A 64 4.62 22.27 -3.70
C ASN A 64 5.34 23.58 -3.33
N GLY A 65 6.59 23.46 -2.85
CA GLY A 65 7.44 24.59 -2.46
C GLY A 65 7.10 25.22 -1.10
N LYS A 66 6.12 24.71 -0.36
CA LYS A 66 5.75 25.18 0.98
C LYS A 66 6.14 24.17 2.03
N GLU A 67 6.71 24.63 3.14
CA GLU A 67 6.98 23.79 4.31
C GLU A 67 5.67 23.19 4.82
N ALA A 68 5.66 21.88 5.05
CA ALA A 68 4.48 21.12 5.44
C ALA A 68 4.85 20.11 6.53
N ASP A 69 4.15 20.21 7.66
CA ASP A 69 4.20 19.25 8.77
C ASP A 69 3.11 18.18 8.68
N SER A 70 2.18 18.34 7.74
CA SER A 70 1.03 17.48 7.57
C SER A 70 0.55 17.46 6.12
N TYR A 71 -0.21 16.44 5.78
CA TYR A 71 -0.79 16.28 4.45
C TYR A 71 -2.19 15.67 4.52
N THR A 72 -3.10 16.19 3.71
CA THR A 72 -4.46 15.64 3.57
C THR A 72 -4.51 14.73 2.36
N ILE A 73 -4.81 13.46 2.59
CA ILE A 73 -4.90 12.42 1.56
C ILE A 73 -6.12 12.70 0.67
N LYS A 74 -5.94 12.70 -0.65
CA LYS A 74 -6.98 13.06 -1.64
C LYS A 74 -7.73 11.86 -2.20
N MET A 75 -7.15 10.66 -2.10
CA MET A 75 -7.72 9.41 -2.63
C MET A 75 -7.76 8.29 -1.60
N ASN A 76 -8.59 7.28 -1.85
CA ASN A 76 -8.49 6.03 -1.09
C ASN A 76 -7.30 5.19 -1.58
N TYR A 77 -6.71 4.44 -0.64
CA TYR A 77 -5.59 3.55 -0.91
C TYR A 77 -5.88 2.14 -0.42
N TYR A 78 -5.27 1.17 -1.09
CA TYR A 78 -5.45 -0.24 -0.82
C TYR A 78 -4.11 -0.93 -0.59
N TRP A 79 -4.17 -2.02 0.18
CA TRP A 79 -3.07 -2.94 0.40
C TRP A 79 -3.48 -4.31 -0.12
N ALA A 80 -2.85 -4.74 -1.21
CA ALA A 80 -3.12 -6.02 -1.85
C ALA A 80 -1.99 -7.01 -1.54
N MET A 81 -2.34 -8.19 -1.02
CA MET A 81 -1.38 -9.26 -0.74
C MET A 81 -1.80 -10.54 -1.44
N GLY A 82 -0.86 -11.20 -2.11
CA GLY A 82 -1.08 -12.51 -2.69
C GLY A 82 -1.11 -13.60 -1.62
N ASP A 83 -1.90 -14.65 -1.86
CA ASP A 83 -1.93 -15.85 -1.03
C ASP A 83 -0.68 -16.73 -1.24
N ASN A 84 -0.07 -16.71 -2.44
CA ASN A 84 1.20 -17.37 -2.73
C ASN A 84 2.40 -16.44 -2.48
N ARG A 85 2.79 -16.32 -1.20
CA ARG A 85 3.73 -15.30 -0.71
C ARG A 85 5.09 -15.27 -1.39
N HIS A 86 5.63 -16.40 -1.84
CA HIS A 86 6.99 -16.50 -2.41
C HIS A 86 7.06 -16.17 -3.92
N ASN A 87 5.92 -16.17 -4.63
CA ASN A 87 5.86 -15.92 -6.07
C ASN A 87 4.92 -14.76 -6.45
N SER A 88 4.40 -14.01 -5.48
CA SER A 88 3.58 -12.83 -5.74
C SER A 88 4.39 -11.57 -5.51
N ALA A 89 4.61 -10.79 -6.56
CA ALA A 89 4.85 -9.37 -6.40
C ALA A 89 3.52 -8.75 -5.96
N ASP A 90 3.50 -8.09 -4.80
CA ASP A 90 2.30 -7.50 -4.21
C ASP A 90 2.66 -6.22 -3.44
N SER A 91 1.73 -5.65 -2.66
CA SER A 91 1.95 -4.39 -1.93
C SER A 91 3.14 -4.43 -0.98
N ARG A 92 3.61 -5.62 -0.56
CA ARG A 92 4.85 -5.74 0.24
C ARG A 92 6.07 -5.20 -0.51
N PHE A 93 6.05 -5.23 -1.84
CA PHE A 93 7.11 -4.69 -2.68
C PHE A 93 6.80 -3.27 -3.17
N TRP A 94 5.61 -2.99 -3.70
CA TRP A 94 5.34 -1.67 -4.32
C TRP A 94 4.57 -0.68 -3.44
N GLY A 95 4.07 -1.11 -2.28
CA GLY A 95 3.32 -0.29 -1.34
C GLY A 95 1.85 -0.14 -1.67
N PHE A 96 1.29 1.01 -1.31
CA PHE A 96 -0.11 1.33 -1.48
C PHE A 96 -0.53 1.44 -2.96
N VAL A 97 -1.76 1.01 -3.24
CA VAL A 97 -2.40 1.12 -4.56
C VAL A 97 -3.51 2.16 -4.48
N PRO A 98 -3.48 3.24 -5.28
CA PRO A 98 -4.52 4.27 -5.28
C PRO A 98 -5.82 3.76 -5.94
N GLU A 99 -6.96 4.33 -5.55
CA GLU A 99 -8.29 3.92 -6.03
C GLU A 99 -8.52 4.10 -7.54
N ASP A 100 -7.81 5.04 -8.18
CA ASP A 100 -7.88 5.30 -9.62
C ASP A 100 -7.13 4.26 -10.47
N HIS A 101 -6.16 3.56 -9.88
CA HIS A 101 -5.43 2.45 -10.53
C HIS A 101 -6.13 1.10 -10.30
N VAL A 102 -7.23 1.09 -9.54
CA VAL A 102 -8.08 -0.08 -9.39
C VAL A 102 -9.13 -0.06 -10.51
N GLU A 103 -8.72 -0.52 -11.70
CA GLU A 103 -9.62 -0.74 -12.84
C GLU A 103 -10.53 -1.95 -12.57
N GLY A 104 -11.56 -1.74 -11.75
CA GLY A 104 -12.59 -2.72 -11.47
C GLY A 104 -12.76 -2.97 -9.97
N LYS A 105 -13.98 -2.74 -9.47
CA LYS A 105 -14.43 -3.25 -8.16
C LYS A 105 -14.00 -4.72 -8.07
N ALA A 106 -13.20 -5.12 -7.08
CA ALA A 106 -12.89 -6.53 -6.87
C ALA A 106 -14.15 -7.25 -6.32
N TRP A 107 -15.09 -7.60 -7.20
CA TRP A 107 -16.33 -8.33 -6.87
C TRP A 107 -16.16 -9.85 -7.02
N MET A 108 -14.95 -10.34 -7.29
CA MET A 108 -14.69 -11.73 -7.67
C MET A 108 -13.56 -12.35 -6.85
N ILE A 109 -13.85 -13.45 -6.15
CA ILE A 109 -12.84 -14.40 -5.67
C ILE A 109 -12.32 -15.13 -6.91
N TRP A 110 -11.14 -14.76 -7.40
CA TRP A 110 -10.59 -15.29 -8.64
C TRP A 110 -10.09 -16.74 -8.52
N MET A 111 -9.60 -17.16 -7.34
CA MET A 111 -9.15 -18.54 -7.10
C MET A 111 -9.44 -18.96 -5.66
N SER A 112 -10.10 -20.11 -5.50
CA SER A 112 -10.25 -20.79 -4.21
C SER A 112 -9.92 -22.28 -4.40
N LYS A 113 -8.76 -22.70 -3.93
CA LYS A 113 -8.30 -24.09 -4.01
C LYS A 113 -8.63 -24.83 -2.72
N LYS A 114 -9.03 -26.10 -2.80
CA LYS A 114 -9.15 -26.95 -1.60
C LYS A 114 -7.74 -27.30 -1.07
N PRO A 115 -7.59 -27.52 0.25
CA PRO A 115 -6.32 -27.96 0.84
C PRO A 115 -5.76 -29.25 0.21
N GLU A 116 -6.64 -30.09 -0.33
CA GLU A 116 -6.33 -31.41 -0.89
C GLU A 116 -6.10 -31.38 -2.42
N GLY A 117 -6.10 -30.19 -3.04
CA GLY A 117 -6.08 -30.04 -4.49
C GLY A 117 -7.48 -29.96 -5.11
N GLY A 118 -7.60 -29.23 -6.22
CA GLY A 118 -8.86 -28.97 -6.92
C GLY A 118 -9.42 -27.56 -6.74
N ILE A 119 -9.89 -26.97 -7.85
CA ILE A 119 -10.57 -25.67 -7.89
C ILE A 119 -12.00 -25.84 -7.35
N ARG A 120 -12.41 -25.00 -6.40
CA ARG A 120 -13.78 -25.00 -5.86
C ARG A 120 -14.73 -24.23 -6.77
N TRP A 121 -15.16 -24.87 -7.86
CA TRP A 121 -16.10 -24.31 -8.84
C TRP A 121 -17.41 -23.78 -8.22
N ASN A 122 -17.88 -24.32 -7.09
CA ASN A 122 -19.09 -23.86 -6.39
C ASN A 122 -18.94 -22.50 -5.65
N ARG A 123 -17.74 -21.90 -5.64
CA ARG A 123 -17.50 -20.52 -5.14
C ARG A 123 -17.10 -19.54 -6.25
N LEU A 124 -16.84 -20.03 -7.47
CA LEU A 124 -16.67 -19.18 -8.65
C LEU A 124 -18.08 -18.80 -9.13
N PHE A 125 -18.36 -17.50 -9.29
CA PHE A 125 -19.64 -16.93 -9.76
C PHE A 125 -20.86 -16.97 -8.83
N LYS A 126 -20.72 -16.92 -7.50
CA LYS A 126 -21.86 -16.52 -6.65
C LYS A 126 -21.94 -14.99 -6.55
N PHE A 127 -22.86 -14.40 -7.31
CA PHE A 127 -23.32 -13.03 -7.07
C PHE A 127 -23.94 -12.94 -5.68
N VAL A 128 -23.33 -12.19 -4.77
CA VAL A 128 -23.98 -11.79 -3.52
C VAL A 128 -24.95 -10.68 -3.88
N HIS A 129 -26.23 -11.02 -4.05
CA HIS A 129 -27.30 -10.04 -4.00
C HIS A 129 -27.68 -9.81 -2.53
N LYS A 130 -27.48 -8.56 -2.12
CA LYS A 130 -28.01 -7.81 -0.96
C LYS A 130 -28.24 -8.55 0.36
#